data_AF-A0A1A8JU53-F1
#
_entry.id   AF-A0A1A8JU53-F1
#
_cell.length_a   1.000
_cell.length_b   1.000
_cell.length_c   1.000
_cell.angle_alpha   90.00
_cell.angle_beta   90.00
_cell.angle_gamma   90.00
#
_symmetry.space_group_name_H-M   'P 1'
#
loop_
_entity.id
_entity.type
_entity.pdbx_description
1 polymer ?
#
loop_
_entity_poly.entity_id
_entity_poly.type
_entity_poly.pdbx_seq_one_letter_code
_entity_poly.pdbx_strand_id
1 'polypeptide(L)'
;MSSTLLLLLPLFIPALMLEFRYHSNSEIEQYLVQVNTSNPDITHLYSIGKSVKGNNETWALHLLNSTRIHILPTMNPDGFDAADTNCIYSQGRFNYHGVDLNRGFPDAFASLQNQQINEEKMEPEVRAVVDWLQTETFVLSANIHGGALVASY
;
A
#
# COMPACT_ATOMS: atom_id res chain seq x y z
N MET A 1 41.86 -35.05 6.70
CA MET A 1 40.94 -34.33 7.62
C MET A 1 40.35 -33.17 6.83
N SER A 2 39.14 -33.38 6.30
CA SER A 2 38.46 -32.40 5.46
C SER A 2 37.74 -31.42 6.37
N SER A 3 38.24 -30.19 6.45
CA SER A 3 37.60 -29.11 7.20
C SER A 3 36.51 -28.52 6.32
N THR A 4 35.27 -28.97 6.53
CA THR A 4 34.10 -28.32 5.94
C THR A 4 33.92 -26.99 6.65
N LEU A 5 34.43 -25.92 6.03
CA LEU A 5 34.13 -24.55 6.42
C LEU A 5 32.63 -24.33 6.17
N LEU A 6 31.83 -24.45 7.23
CA LEU A 6 30.44 -24.06 7.26
C LEU A 6 30.41 -22.53 7.12
N LEU A 7 30.35 -22.04 5.89
CA LEU A 7 29.96 -20.67 5.59
C LEU A 7 28.50 -20.55 6.03
N LEU A 8 28.29 -20.14 7.28
CA LEU A 8 27.09 -19.45 7.71
C LEU A 8 26.98 -18.19 6.84
N LEU A 9 26.38 -18.32 5.67
CA LEU A 9 25.84 -17.18 4.94
C LEU A 9 24.93 -16.45 5.94
N PRO A 10 25.08 -15.13 6.13
CA PRO A 10 24.12 -14.38 6.92
C PRO A 10 22.83 -14.32 6.10
N LEU A 11 21.98 -15.33 6.28
CA LEU A 11 20.64 -15.38 5.73
C LEU A 11 19.74 -14.51 6.63
N PHE A 12 20.12 -13.25 6.83
CA PHE A 12 19.47 -12.22 7.63
C PHE A 12 20.20 -10.93 7.22
N ILE A 13 19.57 -9.96 6.55
CA ILE A 13 19.10 -8.70 7.15
C ILE A 13 18.50 -7.85 6.00
N PRO A 14 17.20 -7.99 5.64
CA PRO A 14 16.48 -6.83 5.11
C PRO A 14 15.72 -6.11 6.22
N ALA A 15 15.20 -6.89 7.19
CA ALA A 15 14.41 -6.39 8.31
C ALA A 15 15.22 -5.57 9.34
N LEU A 16 16.53 -5.82 9.47
CA LEU A 16 17.43 -5.10 10.39
C LEU A 16 17.98 -3.79 9.78
N MET A 17 17.65 -3.47 8.51
CA MET A 17 18.02 -2.20 7.85
C MET A 17 16.87 -1.20 7.73
N LEU A 18 15.64 -1.56 8.11
CA LEU A 18 14.54 -0.60 8.08
C LEU A 18 14.72 0.39 9.24
N GLU A 19 15.09 1.62 8.91
CA GLU A 19 15.24 2.70 9.89
C GLU A 19 13.87 3.10 10.43
N PHE A 20 13.74 3.31 11.75
CA PHE A 20 12.48 3.78 12.33
C PHE A 20 12.31 5.29 12.12
N ARG A 21 11.86 5.65 10.91
CA ARG A 21 11.51 7.01 10.49
C ARG A 21 10.44 7.00 9.40
N TYR A 22 9.96 8.17 9.01
CA TYR A 22 9.18 8.32 7.79
C TYR A 22 10.07 8.11 6.56
N HIS A 23 9.55 7.37 5.59
CA HIS A 23 10.19 7.10 4.31
C HIS A 23 9.38 7.78 3.21
N SER A 24 10.07 8.48 2.30
CA SER A 24 9.47 9.01 1.08
C SER A 24 8.96 7.88 0.17
N ASN A 25 8.08 8.21 -0.79
CA ASN A 25 7.59 7.23 -1.76
C ASN A 25 8.74 6.51 -2.50
N SER A 26 9.81 7.23 -2.86
CA SER A 26 10.98 6.64 -3.52
C SER A 26 11.75 5.67 -2.60
N GLU A 27 11.89 5.99 -1.32
CA GLU A 27 12.55 5.11 -0.35
C GLU A 27 11.73 3.85 -0.07
N ILE A 28 10.40 3.98 0.02
CA ILE A 28 9.49 2.82 0.15
C ILE A 28 9.62 1.91 -1.06
N GLU A 29 9.58 2.46 -2.28
CA GLU A 29 9.77 1.68 -3.51
C GLU A 29 11.11 0.94 -3.51
N GLN A 30 12.21 1.64 -3.23
CA GLN A 30 13.54 1.03 -3.16
C GLN A 30 13.60 -0.10 -2.12
N TYR A 31 12.99 0.10 -0.96
CA TYR A 31 12.92 -0.90 0.09
C TYR A 31 12.13 -2.14 -0.36
N LEU A 32 10.96 -1.96 -0.99
CA LEU A 32 10.16 -3.06 -1.50
C LEU A 32 10.91 -3.85 -2.59
N VAL A 33 11.58 -3.15 -3.51
CA VAL A 33 12.42 -3.77 -4.54
C VAL A 33 13.54 -4.58 -3.90
N GLN A 34 14.24 -4.01 -2.91
CA GLN A 34 15.31 -4.71 -2.19
C GLN A 34 14.81 -5.97 -1.48
N VAL A 35 13.67 -5.89 -0.78
CA VAL A 35 13.05 -7.03 -0.11
C VAL A 35 12.71 -8.12 -1.12
N ASN A 36 12.13 -7.73 -2.26
CA ASN A 36 11.74 -8.67 -3.31
C ASN A 36 12.96 -9.35 -3.98
N THR A 37 14.00 -8.58 -4.30
CA THR A 37 15.24 -9.12 -4.88
C THR A 37 16.01 -10.02 -3.90
N SER A 38 15.92 -9.74 -2.60
CA SER A 38 16.60 -10.53 -1.57
C SER A 38 15.86 -11.82 -1.22
N ASN A 39 14.55 -11.92 -1.46
CA ASN A 39 13.72 -13.06 -1.06
C ASN A 39 12.76 -13.55 -2.17
N PRO A 40 13.21 -13.67 -3.44
CA PRO A 40 12.33 -13.85 -4.60
C PRO A 40 11.45 -15.12 -4.54
N ASP A 41 11.87 -16.13 -3.76
CA ASP A 41 11.12 -17.38 -3.60
C ASP A 41 9.85 -17.22 -2.75
N ILE A 42 9.79 -16.18 -1.92
CA ILE A 42 8.69 -15.97 -0.97
C ILE A 42 8.08 -14.58 -1.09
N THR A 43 8.56 -13.74 -2.00
CA THR A 43 8.05 -12.39 -2.26
C THR A 43 7.68 -12.18 -3.71
N HIS A 44 6.61 -11.42 -3.97
CA HIS A 44 6.34 -10.89 -5.29
C HIS A 44 5.88 -9.43 -5.21
N LEU A 45 6.70 -8.52 -5.75
CA LEU A 45 6.40 -7.08 -5.84
C LEU A 45 5.72 -6.76 -7.18
N TYR A 46 4.61 -6.04 -7.12
CA TYR A 46 3.89 -5.56 -8.30
C TYR A 46 3.17 -4.23 -8.02
N SER A 47 2.91 -3.47 -9.07
CA SER A 47 2.17 -2.20 -9.00
C SER A 47 0.69 -2.45 -9.29
N ILE A 48 -0.21 -1.81 -8.55
CA ILE A 48 -1.66 -1.87 -8.79
C ILE A 48 -2.20 -0.67 -9.57
N GLY A 49 -1.40 0.37 -9.73
CA GLY A 49 -1.79 1.59 -10.43
C GLY A 49 -0.87 2.77 -10.11
N LYS A 50 -1.16 3.90 -10.75
CA LYS A 50 -0.46 5.17 -10.52
C LYS A 50 -1.36 6.13 -9.78
N SER A 51 -0.76 6.98 -8.95
CA SER A 51 -1.46 8.10 -8.35
C SER A 51 -1.90 9.12 -9.39
N VAL A 52 -2.76 10.06 -9.01
CA VAL A 52 -3.21 11.14 -9.88
C VAL A 52 -2.06 11.91 -10.53
N LYS A 53 -1.02 12.26 -9.76
CA LYS A 53 0.15 12.99 -10.27
C LYS A 53 0.95 12.16 -11.27
N GLY A 54 0.79 10.84 -11.27
CA GLY A 54 1.40 9.90 -12.21
C GLY A 54 2.88 9.60 -11.97
N ASN A 55 3.52 10.34 -11.05
CA ASN A 55 4.93 10.18 -10.71
C ASN A 55 5.17 9.13 -9.62
N ASN A 56 4.12 8.74 -8.88
CA ASN A 56 4.18 7.74 -7.84
C ASN A 56 3.33 6.53 -8.24
N GLU A 57 3.88 5.34 -8.05
CA GLU A 57 3.14 4.09 -8.22
C GLU A 57 2.67 3.55 -6.87
N THR A 58 1.55 2.82 -6.92
CA THR A 58 0.95 2.18 -5.76
C THR A 58 1.38 0.71 -5.75
N TRP A 59 2.39 0.41 -4.93
CA TRP A 59 3.05 -0.90 -4.89
C TRP A 59 2.45 -1.84 -3.85
N ALA A 60 2.28 -3.11 -4.24
CA ALA A 60 1.87 -4.19 -3.35
C ALA A 60 2.92 -5.32 -3.31
N LEU A 61 3.19 -5.83 -2.10
CA LEU A 61 4.11 -6.95 -1.87
C LEU A 61 3.34 -8.19 -1.40
N HIS A 62 3.48 -9.29 -2.12
CA HIS A 62 2.95 -10.60 -1.75
C HIS A 62 4.00 -11.42 -0.95
N LEU A 63 3.62 -12.10 0.15
CA LEU A 63 4.49 -12.92 1.02
C LEU A 63 3.87 -14.25 1.52
N LEU A 64 4.73 -15.29 1.70
CA LEU A 64 4.52 -16.62 2.35
C LEU A 64 3.77 -17.70 1.53
N ASN A 65 3.94 -18.99 1.91
CA ASN A 65 3.38 -20.16 1.18
C ASN A 65 2.01 -20.67 1.68
N SER A 66 1.74 -20.62 3.00
CA SER A 66 0.47 -21.13 3.57
C SER A 66 -0.64 -20.08 3.57
N THR A 67 -0.27 -18.81 3.44
CA THR A 67 -1.16 -17.66 3.48
C THR A 67 -0.59 -16.63 2.54
N ARG A 68 -1.41 -16.19 1.58
CA ARG A 68 -1.04 -15.17 0.61
C ARG A 68 -1.23 -13.79 1.22
N ILE A 69 -0.18 -13.21 1.78
CA ILE A 69 -0.27 -11.88 2.41
C ILE A 69 0.03 -10.82 1.37
N HIS A 70 -0.84 -9.81 1.22
CA HIS A 70 -0.57 -8.65 0.39
C HIS A 70 -0.45 -7.38 1.25
N ILE A 71 0.63 -6.62 1.07
CA ILE A 71 0.89 -5.38 1.80
C ILE A 71 0.91 -4.22 0.81
N LEU A 72 0.04 -3.24 1.03
CA LEU A 72 -0.02 -1.96 0.30
C LEU A 72 0.42 -0.83 1.24
N PRO A 73 1.67 -0.34 1.18
CA PRO A 73 2.17 0.64 2.16
C PRO A 73 1.45 1.99 2.11
N THR A 74 1.06 2.45 0.92
CA THR A 74 0.28 3.68 0.74
C THR A 74 -0.65 3.56 -0.45
N MET A 75 -1.93 3.90 -0.24
CA MET A 75 -2.92 4.07 -1.32
C MET A 75 -2.91 5.51 -1.87
N ASN A 76 -2.41 6.49 -1.10
CA ASN A 76 -2.39 7.91 -1.46
C ASN A 76 -0.97 8.48 -1.39
N PRO A 77 -0.06 8.07 -2.29
CA PRO A 77 1.32 8.55 -2.25
C PRO A 77 1.43 10.05 -2.51
N ASP A 78 0.54 10.64 -3.34
CA ASP A 78 0.54 12.08 -3.61
C ASP A 78 0.14 12.90 -2.38
N GLY A 79 -0.88 12.46 -1.65
CA GLY A 79 -1.27 13.06 -0.38
C GLY A 79 -0.16 12.94 0.66
N PHE A 80 0.53 11.79 0.71
CA PHE A 80 1.67 11.59 1.60
C PHE A 80 2.83 12.56 1.31
N ASP A 81 3.21 12.77 0.04
CA ASP A 81 4.25 13.74 -0.34
C ASP A 81 3.87 15.18 0.06
N ALA A 82 2.57 15.50 0.07
CA ALA A 82 2.06 16.81 0.43
C ALA A 82 1.81 16.99 1.94
N ALA A 83 1.81 15.91 2.72
CA ALA A 83 1.47 15.92 4.14
C ALA A 83 2.54 16.63 4.97
N ASP A 84 2.10 17.28 6.05
CA ASP A 84 2.99 17.72 7.10
C ASP A 84 3.01 16.67 8.24
N THR A 85 3.80 16.93 9.29
CA THR A 85 3.88 16.06 10.47
C THR A 85 2.92 16.49 11.59
N ASN A 86 1.93 17.34 11.30
CA ASN A 86 1.00 17.85 12.31
C ASN A 86 -0.15 16.86 12.56
N CYS A 87 -0.63 16.83 13.80
CA CYS A 87 -1.62 15.85 14.23
C CYS A 87 -3.08 16.21 13.91
N ILE A 88 -3.38 17.47 13.59
CA ILE A 88 -4.76 18.02 13.61
C ILE A 88 -5.26 18.43 12.22
N TYR A 89 -4.35 18.73 11.28
CA TYR A 89 -4.74 19.27 9.97
C TYR A 89 -4.97 18.18 8.93
N SER A 90 -5.73 18.52 7.89
CA SER A 90 -6.06 17.63 6.78
C SER A 90 -5.10 17.73 5.60
N GLN A 91 -3.95 18.41 5.74
CA GLN A 91 -2.96 18.50 4.67
C GLN A 91 -2.44 17.10 4.35
N GLY A 92 -2.53 16.70 3.08
CA GLY A 92 -2.18 15.35 2.63
C GLY A 92 -3.26 14.27 2.84
N ARG A 93 -4.40 14.61 3.47
CA ARG A 93 -5.55 13.67 3.61
C ARG A 93 -6.12 13.29 2.24
N PHE A 94 -6.40 14.30 1.43
CA PHE A 94 -7.01 14.15 0.13
C PHE A 94 -5.97 13.72 -0.91
N ASN A 95 -6.39 13.17 -2.04
CA ASN A 95 -5.48 12.93 -3.17
C ASN A 95 -5.09 14.25 -3.85
N TYR A 96 -4.30 14.19 -4.92
CA TYR A 96 -3.83 15.39 -5.62
C TYR A 96 -4.97 16.29 -6.16
N HIS A 97 -6.12 15.71 -6.54
CA HIS A 97 -7.30 16.46 -6.96
C HIS A 97 -8.14 17.03 -5.80
N GLY A 98 -7.73 16.82 -4.55
CA GLY A 98 -8.48 17.28 -3.38
C GLY A 98 -9.68 16.39 -3.01
N VAL A 99 -9.72 15.15 -3.49
CA VAL A 99 -10.80 14.19 -3.25
C VAL A 99 -10.45 13.24 -2.10
N ASP A 100 -11.45 12.92 -1.26
CA ASP A 100 -11.29 11.96 -0.16
C ASP A 100 -11.46 10.55 -0.71
N LEU A 101 -10.35 9.81 -0.83
CA LEU A 101 -10.36 8.46 -1.38
C LEU A 101 -11.25 7.50 -0.57
N ASN A 102 -11.39 7.71 0.74
CA ASN A 102 -12.28 6.92 1.60
C ASN A 102 -13.77 7.33 1.48
N ARG A 103 -14.10 8.17 0.49
CA ARG A 103 -15.47 8.50 0.05
C ARG A 103 -15.66 8.23 -1.44
N GLY A 104 -14.65 7.69 -2.13
CA GLY A 104 -14.66 7.45 -3.56
C GLY A 104 -15.12 6.06 -3.99
N PHE A 105 -15.27 5.11 -3.05
CA PHE A 105 -15.71 3.74 -3.34
C PHE A 105 -17.23 3.65 -3.60
N PRO A 106 -17.69 2.70 -4.44
CA PRO A 106 -19.11 2.42 -4.61
C PRO A 106 -19.81 2.13 -3.27
N ASP A 107 -20.88 2.86 -2.98
CA ASP A 107 -21.69 2.67 -1.77
C ASP A 107 -22.90 1.77 -2.04
N ALA A 108 -23.06 0.71 -1.24
CA ALA A 108 -24.19 -0.21 -1.32
C ALA A 108 -25.54 0.46 -1.04
N PHE A 109 -25.53 1.61 -0.35
CA PHE A 109 -26.73 2.40 -0.03
C PHE A 109 -26.92 3.62 -0.94
N ALA A 110 -26.08 3.80 -1.97
CA ALA A 110 -26.15 4.94 -2.89
C ALA A 110 -27.52 5.06 -3.59
N SER A 111 -28.13 3.92 -3.93
CA SER A 111 -29.46 3.86 -4.55
C SER A 111 -30.57 4.44 -3.66
N LEU A 112 -30.43 4.32 -2.34
CA LEU A 112 -31.36 4.92 -1.37
C LEU A 112 -31.18 6.44 -1.26
N GLN A 113 -30.01 6.95 -1.64
CA GLN A 113 -29.63 8.35 -1.55
C GLN A 113 -29.80 9.10 -2.88
N ASN A 114 -30.34 8.45 -3.92
CA ASN A 114 -30.38 8.95 -5.31
C ASN A 114 -28.99 9.38 -5.84
N GLN A 115 -27.91 8.80 -5.31
CA GLN A 115 -26.57 9.06 -5.80
C GLN A 115 -26.28 8.10 -6.94
N GLN A 116 -26.12 8.64 -8.15
CA GLN A 116 -25.61 7.85 -9.27
C GLN A 116 -24.13 7.55 -9.04
N ILE A 117 -23.77 6.26 -9.07
CA ILE A 117 -22.38 5.83 -9.14
C ILE A 117 -21.86 6.27 -10.50
N ASN A 118 -21.00 7.27 -10.52
CA ASN A 118 -20.34 7.71 -11.75
C ASN A 118 -18.92 7.14 -11.76
N GLU A 119 -18.76 5.99 -12.41
CA GLU A 119 -17.47 5.31 -12.57
C GLU A 119 -16.42 6.20 -13.26
N GLU A 120 -16.84 7.13 -14.13
CA GLU A 120 -15.92 8.07 -14.81
C GLU A 120 -15.31 9.10 -13.84
N LYS A 121 -15.97 9.36 -12.71
CA LYS A 121 -15.47 10.28 -11.67
C LYS A 121 -14.61 9.58 -10.62
N MET A 122 -14.38 8.28 -10.76
CA MET A 122 -13.56 7.53 -9.82
C MET A 122 -12.09 7.94 -9.97
N GLU A 123 -11.48 8.37 -8.86
CA GLU A 123 -10.06 8.70 -8.81
C GLU A 123 -9.20 7.47 -9.15
N PRO A 124 -8.04 7.65 -9.80
CA PRO A 124 -7.21 6.55 -10.27
C PRO A 124 -6.76 5.62 -9.13
N GLU A 125 -6.53 6.14 -7.93
CA GLU A 125 -6.18 5.31 -6.77
C GLU A 125 -7.34 4.41 -6.33
N VAL A 126 -8.57 4.92 -6.34
CA VAL A 126 -9.77 4.12 -5.99
C VAL A 126 -9.98 3.04 -7.05
N ARG A 127 -9.89 3.40 -8.33
CA ARG A 127 -10.05 2.44 -9.43
C ARG A 127 -9.00 1.34 -9.35
N ALA A 128 -7.74 1.69 -9.13
CA ALA A 128 -6.64 0.74 -8.95
C ALA A 128 -6.94 -0.28 -7.82
N VAL A 129 -7.48 0.18 -6.69
CA VAL A 129 -7.86 -0.73 -5.59
C VAL A 129 -9.07 -1.57 -5.92
N VAL A 130 -10.12 -1.01 -6.55
CA VAL A 130 -11.30 -1.76 -6.97
C VAL A 130 -10.92 -2.88 -7.95
N ASP A 131 -10.12 -2.56 -8.96
CA ASP A 131 -9.63 -3.52 -9.95
C ASP A 131 -8.73 -4.57 -9.26
N TRP A 132 -7.85 -4.13 -8.37
CA TRP A 132 -6.97 -5.04 -7.61
C TRP A 132 -7.75 -6.03 -6.74
N LEU A 133 -8.82 -5.59 -6.07
CA LEU A 133 -9.68 -6.45 -5.27
C LEU A 133 -10.38 -7.54 -6.10
N GLN A 134 -10.49 -7.36 -7.41
CA GLN A 134 -11.05 -8.36 -8.34
C GLN A 134 -10.00 -9.34 -8.87
N THR A 135 -8.70 -9.06 -8.71
CA THR A 135 -7.61 -9.92 -9.22
C THR A 135 -7.40 -11.19 -8.40
N GLU A 136 -7.87 -11.22 -7.15
CA GLU A 136 -7.64 -12.30 -6.21
C GLU A 136 -8.87 -12.52 -5.32
N THR A 137 -8.97 -13.69 -4.69
CA THR A 137 -10.02 -13.96 -3.69
C THR A 137 -9.54 -13.56 -2.30
N PHE A 138 -9.50 -12.26 -2.01
CA PHE A 138 -9.18 -11.76 -0.67
C PHE A 138 -10.19 -12.26 0.37
N VAL A 139 -9.70 -12.95 1.41
CA VAL A 139 -10.55 -13.51 2.47
C VAL A 139 -10.67 -12.54 3.66
N LEU A 140 -9.58 -11.83 3.98
CA LEU A 140 -9.51 -10.89 5.10
C LEU A 140 -8.67 -9.69 4.67
N SER A 141 -9.11 -8.49 5.06
CA SER A 141 -8.38 -7.25 4.82
C SER A 141 -8.49 -6.31 6.01
N ALA A 142 -7.58 -5.35 6.06
CA ALA A 142 -7.63 -4.20 6.96
C ALA A 142 -6.97 -3.01 6.25
N ASN A 143 -7.55 -1.83 6.37
CA ASN A 143 -6.91 -0.56 6.02
C ASN A 143 -6.58 0.21 7.31
N ILE A 144 -5.49 0.98 7.30
CA ILE A 144 -4.93 1.62 8.49
C ILE A 144 -5.12 3.13 8.39
N HIS A 145 -5.66 3.74 9.47
CA HIS A 145 -5.86 5.18 9.59
C HIS A 145 -5.27 5.72 10.90
N GLY A 146 -4.91 7.01 10.90
CA GLY A 146 -4.58 7.78 12.09
C GLY A 146 -5.71 8.72 12.52
N GLY A 147 -5.64 9.22 13.76
CA GLY A 147 -6.59 10.20 14.33
C GLY A 147 -7.45 9.69 15.49
N ALA A 148 -7.53 8.37 15.67
CA ALA A 148 -8.18 7.72 16.81
C ALA A 148 -7.50 6.39 17.14
N LEU A 149 -7.74 5.86 18.34
CA LEU A 149 -7.30 4.53 18.75
C LEU A 149 -8.52 3.62 18.93
N VAL A 150 -8.92 2.96 17.84
CA VAL A 150 -10.13 2.12 17.77
C VAL A 150 -10.01 1.12 16.62
N ALA A 151 -10.72 0.00 16.70
CA ALA A 151 -10.98 -0.90 15.58
C ALA A 151 -12.43 -0.71 15.11
N SER A 152 -12.61 -0.14 13.91
CA SER A 152 -13.92 0.05 13.26
C SER A 152 -14.20 -1.11 12.32
N TYR A 153 -15.44 -1.60 12.29
CA TYR A 153 -15.89 -2.73 11.46
C TYR A 153 -17.33 -2.55 10.97
#